data_AF-A0AAP5IBL8-F1
#
_entry.id   AF-A0AAP5IBL8-F1
#
_cell.length_a   1.000
_cell.length_b   1.000
_cell.length_c   1.000
_cell.angle_alpha   90.00
_cell.angle_beta   90.00
_cell.angle_gamma   90.00
#
_symmetry.space_group_name_H-M   'P 1'
#
loop_
_entity.id
_entity.type
_entity.pdbx_description
1 polymer ?
#
loop_
_entity_poly.entity_id
_entity_poly.type
_entity_poly.pdbx_seq_one_letter_code
_entity_poly.pdbx_strand_id
1 'polypeptide(L)'
;MTQTAVRTLKEVREIDPVKFLETLNRTIYKNVIRMNSEKNLTLVVLTYSEGKIRISGQHEETIVVRNGGEIERINTMNLGFPIGLDEEIGDFIAHTTIELNAGDGVVLYTDGIPEAYNIDKQQYGIERLCKVISQSWDGSAEEVKQAVIDDVRGFIGEQKVFDDITLVVLKQTSSPNEESFDNEESFDNEESFDNEESFEEVYENVRKRRRLGFSRRGKI
;
A
#
# COMPACT_ATOMS: atom_id res chain seq x y z
N MET A 1 6.88 10.89 12.19
CA MET A 1 5.83 11.91 11.97
C MET A 1 4.94 11.56 10.78
N THR A 2 5.50 11.31 9.59
CA THR A 2 4.74 10.95 8.37
C THR A 2 3.80 9.76 8.57
N GLN A 3 4.30 8.64 9.12
CA GLN A 3 3.46 7.45 9.36
C GLN A 3 2.25 7.75 10.25
N THR A 4 2.42 8.56 11.31
CA THR A 4 1.32 8.96 12.20
C THR A 4 0.29 9.80 11.44
N ALA A 5 0.73 10.79 10.66
CA ALA A 5 -0.17 11.64 9.88
C ALA A 5 -0.96 10.81 8.84
N VAL A 6 -0.29 9.90 8.12
CA VAL A 6 -0.94 8.94 7.20
C VAL A 6 -1.97 8.09 7.92
N ARG A 7 -1.65 7.53 9.10
CA ARG A 7 -2.59 6.72 9.89
C ARG A 7 -3.79 7.55 10.35
N THR A 8 -3.59 8.79 10.78
CA THR A 8 -4.68 9.68 11.18
C THR A 8 -5.60 9.99 10.01
N LEU A 9 -5.07 10.29 8.83
CA LEU A 9 -5.86 10.53 7.62
C LEU A 9 -6.68 9.31 7.20
N LYS A 10 -6.10 8.10 7.34
CA LYS A 10 -6.83 6.85 7.13
C LYS A 10 -7.94 6.64 8.15
N GLU A 11 -7.70 6.94 9.43
CA GLU A 11 -8.69 6.78 10.50
C GLU A 11 -9.93 7.68 10.30
N VAL A 12 -9.71 8.93 9.86
CA VAL A 12 -10.80 9.86 9.51
C VAL A 12 -11.40 9.58 8.13
N ARG A 13 -10.94 8.52 7.45
CA ARG A 13 -11.41 8.07 6.13
C ARG A 13 -11.36 9.15 5.05
N GLU A 14 -10.27 9.92 5.00
CA GLU A 14 -10.03 10.80 3.86
C GLU A 14 -9.71 9.93 2.63
N ILE A 15 -10.61 9.94 1.64
CA ILE A 15 -10.53 9.09 0.44
C ILE A 15 -10.12 9.86 -0.81
N ASP A 16 -10.19 11.20 -0.77
CA ASP A 16 -9.75 12.04 -1.87
C ASP A 16 -8.21 12.12 -1.84
N PRO A 17 -7.52 11.58 -2.86
CA PRO A 17 -6.06 11.57 -2.89
C PRO A 17 -5.45 12.98 -2.86
N VAL A 18 -6.11 13.97 -3.47
CA VAL A 18 -5.61 15.36 -3.50
C VAL A 18 -5.65 15.92 -2.09
N LYS A 19 -6.81 15.88 -1.44
CA LYS A 19 -6.98 16.38 -0.08
C LYS A 19 -6.13 15.62 0.94
N PHE A 20 -5.98 14.30 0.76
CA PHE A 20 -5.12 13.45 1.58
C PHE A 20 -3.66 13.92 1.52
N LEU A 21 -3.08 14.00 0.32
CA LEU A 21 -1.68 14.35 0.12
C LEU A 21 -1.41 15.82 0.45
N GLU A 22 -2.34 16.74 0.15
CA GLU A 22 -2.22 18.15 0.52
C GLU A 22 -2.20 18.34 2.05
N THR A 23 -3.13 17.70 2.77
CA THR A 23 -3.19 17.77 4.24
C THR A 23 -1.94 17.16 4.88
N LEU A 24 -1.48 16.03 4.34
CA LEU A 24 -0.23 15.40 4.75
C LEU A 24 0.95 16.34 4.52
N ASN A 25 1.05 16.94 3.32
CA ASN A 25 2.12 17.85 2.94
C ASN A 25 2.19 19.06 3.87
N ARG A 26 1.08 19.78 4.06
CA ARG A 26 1.04 20.93 4.95
C ARG A 26 1.49 20.58 6.37
N THR A 27 1.15 19.39 6.85
CA THR A 27 1.57 18.90 8.17
C THR A 27 3.08 18.64 8.22
N ILE A 28 3.65 18.02 7.19
CA ILE A 28 5.09 17.71 7.13
C ILE A 28 5.91 18.98 6.87
N TYR A 29 5.53 19.80 5.90
CA TYR A 29 6.18 21.06 5.56
C TYR A 29 6.33 21.97 6.78
N LYS A 30 5.24 22.20 7.54
CA LYS A 30 5.30 23.01 8.77
C LYS A 30 6.27 22.46 9.82
N ASN A 31 6.38 21.14 9.92
CA ASN A 31 7.34 20.50 10.83
C ASN A 31 8.79 20.66 10.32
N VAL A 32 9.02 20.48 9.02
CA VAL A 32 10.34 20.65 8.38
C VAL A 32 10.86 22.07 8.60
N ILE A 33 10.04 23.08 8.33
CA ILE A 33 10.36 24.49 8.60
C ILE A 33 10.64 24.74 10.09
N ARG A 34 9.78 24.24 10.98
CA ARG A 34 9.96 24.41 12.44
C ARG A 34 11.26 23.78 12.95
N MET A 35 11.70 22.68 12.35
CA MET A 35 12.94 21.99 12.72
C MET A 35 14.19 22.58 12.04
N ASN A 36 14.04 23.60 11.18
CA ASN A 36 15.11 24.12 10.34
C ASN A 36 15.81 23.00 9.54
N SER A 37 14.99 22.13 8.94
CA SER A 37 15.43 20.98 8.12
C SER A 37 15.14 21.27 6.65
N GLU A 38 15.98 20.77 5.75
CA GLU A 38 15.78 20.86 4.29
C GLU A 38 15.31 19.53 3.68
N LYS A 39 15.03 18.53 4.53
CA LYS A 39 14.59 17.21 4.09
C LYS A 39 13.17 17.22 3.55
N ASN A 40 12.99 16.60 2.40
CA ASN A 40 11.70 16.24 1.81
C ASN A 40 11.58 14.70 1.73
N LEU A 41 10.43 14.21 1.29
CA LEU A 41 10.21 12.79 1.03
C LEU A 41 9.40 12.59 -0.25
N THR A 42 9.72 11.55 -1.00
CA THR A 42 8.83 11.02 -2.05
C THR A 42 7.84 10.03 -1.41
N LEU A 43 6.60 10.00 -1.89
CA LEU A 43 5.54 9.14 -1.38
C LEU A 43 4.56 8.81 -2.49
N VAL A 44 4.24 7.52 -2.61
CA VAL A 44 3.08 7.04 -3.36
C VAL A 44 2.08 6.41 -2.39
N VAL A 45 0.80 6.74 -2.59
CA VAL A 45 -0.34 6.12 -1.92
C VAL A 45 -1.04 5.23 -2.93
N LEU A 46 -1.03 3.92 -2.66
CA LEU A 46 -1.75 2.92 -3.43
C LEU A 46 -2.96 2.44 -2.62
N THR A 47 -4.15 2.66 -3.15
CA THR A 47 -5.40 2.13 -2.58
C THR A 47 -5.93 1.01 -3.46
N TYR A 48 -6.23 -0.14 -2.86
CA TYR A 48 -6.82 -1.30 -3.55
C TYR A 48 -8.27 -1.50 -3.12
N SER A 49 -9.16 -1.76 -4.09
CA SER A 49 -10.55 -2.13 -3.88
C SER A 49 -11.06 -2.94 -5.07
N GLU A 50 -11.56 -4.16 -4.82
CA GLU A 50 -12.26 -5.00 -5.81
C GLU A 50 -11.51 -5.13 -7.16
N GLY A 51 -10.24 -5.52 -7.11
CA GLY A 51 -9.43 -5.66 -8.34
C GLY A 51 -8.98 -4.33 -8.95
N LYS A 52 -9.27 -3.18 -8.34
CA LYS A 52 -8.81 -1.88 -8.82
C LYS A 52 -7.77 -1.29 -7.89
N ILE A 53 -6.67 -0.83 -8.44
CA ILE A 53 -5.70 -0.01 -7.73
C ILE A 53 -5.83 1.44 -8.19
N ARG A 54 -5.71 2.36 -7.25
CA ARG A 54 -5.56 3.79 -7.52
C ARG A 54 -4.25 4.26 -6.92
N ILE A 55 -3.46 4.94 -7.74
CA ILE A 55 -2.09 5.38 -7.44
C ILE A 55 -2.08 6.91 -7.47
N SER A 56 -1.54 7.53 -6.44
CA SER A 56 -1.36 8.98 -6.34
C SER A 56 -0.10 9.32 -5.55
N GLY A 57 0.50 10.47 -5.80
CA GLY A 57 1.79 10.87 -5.24
C GLY A 57 2.96 10.56 -6.18
N GLN A 58 4.17 10.88 -5.73
CA GLN A 58 5.41 10.76 -6.50
C GLN A 58 6.44 9.96 -5.72
N HIS A 59 6.97 8.90 -6.32
CA HIS A 59 8.06 8.05 -5.82
C HIS A 59 8.69 7.30 -7.02
N GLU A 60 9.40 6.19 -6.78
CA GLU A 60 9.76 5.26 -7.86
C GLU A 60 8.55 4.84 -8.70
N GLU A 61 8.82 4.42 -9.92
CA GLU A 61 7.76 3.93 -10.81
C GLU A 61 7.06 2.71 -10.22
N THR A 62 5.74 2.67 -10.35
CA THR A 62 4.99 1.48 -9.96
C THR A 62 5.03 0.46 -11.10
N ILE A 63 5.46 -0.76 -10.83
CA ILE A 63 5.49 -1.83 -11.83
C ILE A 63 4.16 -2.58 -11.74
N VAL A 64 3.36 -2.51 -12.79
CA VAL A 64 2.20 -3.40 -12.97
C VAL A 64 2.65 -4.58 -13.80
N VAL A 65 2.29 -5.78 -13.36
CA VAL A 65 2.63 -7.03 -14.06
C VAL A 65 1.34 -7.73 -14.44
N ARG A 66 1.13 -7.94 -15.73
CA ARG A 66 0.00 -8.69 -16.26
C ARG A 66 0.22 -10.19 -16.12
N ASN A 67 -0.87 -10.94 -16.13
CA ASN A 67 -0.80 -12.39 -16.23
C ASN A 67 0.10 -12.82 -17.41
N GLY A 68 1.03 -13.74 -17.18
CA GLY A 68 2.07 -14.12 -18.15
C GLY A 68 3.34 -13.25 -18.14
N GLY A 69 3.45 -12.28 -17.22
CA GLY A 69 4.69 -11.57 -16.92
C GLY A 69 4.96 -10.33 -17.78
N GLU A 70 3.99 -9.84 -18.55
CA GLU A 70 4.11 -8.56 -19.26
C GLU A 70 4.15 -7.39 -18.25
N ILE A 71 5.03 -6.42 -18.48
CA ILE A 71 5.28 -5.32 -17.54
C ILE A 71 4.81 -3.98 -18.12
N GLU A 72 4.04 -3.26 -17.31
CA GLU A 72 3.66 -1.86 -17.50
C GLU A 72 4.30 -1.01 -16.39
N ARG A 73 5.17 -0.05 -16.76
CA ARG A 73 5.78 0.89 -15.82
C ARG A 73 4.92 2.14 -15.72
N ILE A 74 4.38 2.41 -14.54
CA ILE A 74 3.55 3.58 -14.27
C ILE A 74 4.43 4.67 -13.70
N ASN A 75 4.68 5.68 -14.54
CA ASN A 75 5.44 6.86 -14.14
C ASN A 75 4.63 7.72 -13.16
N THR A 76 5.17 7.89 -11.95
CA THR A 76 4.51 8.61 -10.86
C THR A 76 4.87 10.10 -10.79
N MET A 77 5.81 10.57 -11.62
CA MET A 77 6.27 11.98 -11.64
C MET A 77 5.15 12.96 -11.96
N ASN A 78 4.12 12.52 -12.69
CA ASN A 78 2.94 13.34 -13.01
C ASN A 78 1.75 13.08 -12.07
N LEU A 79 1.93 12.29 -11.01
CA LEU A 79 0.89 11.92 -10.05
C LEU A 79 1.04 12.63 -8.71
N GLY A 80 2.12 13.38 -8.50
CA GLY A 80 2.33 14.10 -7.26
C GLY A 80 3.55 15.01 -7.28
N PHE A 81 3.94 15.43 -6.08
CA PHE A 81 5.09 16.27 -5.82
C PHE A 81 5.82 15.78 -4.56
N PRO A 82 7.13 16.04 -4.38
CA PRO A 82 7.81 15.67 -3.15
C PRO A 82 7.18 16.36 -1.93
N ILE A 83 6.88 15.57 -0.91
CA ILE A 83 6.23 16.01 0.31
C ILE A 83 7.24 16.77 1.19
N GLY A 84 6.84 17.93 1.70
CA GLY A 84 7.64 18.80 2.55
C GLY A 84 8.60 19.71 1.78
N LEU A 85 8.57 19.70 0.44
CA LEU A 85 9.41 20.56 -0.39
C LEU A 85 8.80 21.96 -0.58
N ASP A 86 7.50 22.03 -0.87
CA ASP A 86 6.71 23.27 -0.97
C ASP A 86 5.48 23.16 -0.06
N GLU A 87 4.91 24.29 0.37
CA GLU A 87 3.69 24.31 1.18
C GLU A 87 2.46 23.93 0.34
N GLU A 88 2.41 24.41 -0.91
CA GLU A 88 1.26 24.35 -1.81
C GLU A 88 1.54 23.38 -2.96
N ILE A 89 1.16 22.11 -2.79
CA ILE A 89 1.38 21.08 -3.80
C ILE A 89 0.10 20.61 -4.51
N GLY A 90 -1.05 21.20 -4.18
CA GLY A 90 -2.38 20.75 -4.62
C GLY A 90 -2.50 20.55 -6.13
N ASP A 91 -2.01 21.54 -6.89
CA ASP A 91 -2.09 21.55 -8.36
C ASP A 91 -1.21 20.48 -9.05
N PHE A 92 -0.28 19.88 -8.31
CA PHE A 92 0.61 18.83 -8.80
C PHE A 92 0.15 17.42 -8.43
N ILE A 93 -0.92 17.29 -7.62
CA ILE A 93 -1.43 15.98 -7.22
C ILE A 93 -2.43 15.48 -8.25
N ALA A 94 -2.14 14.33 -8.84
CA ALA A 94 -3.05 13.61 -9.70
C ALA A 94 -3.16 12.15 -9.26
N HIS A 95 -4.03 11.39 -9.92
CA HIS A 95 -4.11 9.96 -9.69
C HIS A 95 -4.40 9.22 -10.99
N THR A 96 -4.00 7.96 -11.02
CA THR A 96 -4.39 7.01 -12.07
C THR A 96 -5.02 5.79 -11.45
N THR A 97 -5.89 5.12 -12.21
CA THR A 97 -6.59 3.90 -11.79
C THR A 97 -6.26 2.80 -12.78
N ILE A 98 -5.96 1.61 -12.26
CA ILE A 98 -5.60 0.43 -13.04
C ILE A 98 -6.45 -0.73 -12.56
N GLU A 99 -7.02 -1.46 -13.51
CA GLU A 99 -7.74 -2.70 -13.24
C GLU A 99 -6.76 -3.88 -13.27
N LEU A 100 -6.87 -4.74 -12.26
CA LEU A 100 -6.10 -5.97 -12.07
C LEU A 100 -7.03 -7.16 -12.28
N ASN A 101 -6.74 -7.95 -13.30
CA ASN A 101 -7.38 -9.26 -13.50
C ASN A 101 -6.76 -10.30 -12.57
N ALA A 102 -7.39 -11.48 -12.47
CA ALA A 102 -6.78 -12.61 -11.80
C ALA A 102 -5.42 -12.95 -12.45
N GLY A 103 -4.38 -13.08 -11.63
CA GLY A 103 -3.00 -13.29 -12.07
C GLY A 103 -2.19 -12.01 -12.33
N ASP A 104 -2.85 -10.85 -12.45
CA ASP A 104 -2.16 -9.56 -12.51
C ASP A 104 -1.61 -9.18 -11.13
N GLY A 105 -0.76 -8.16 -11.06
CA GLY A 105 -0.29 -7.64 -9.79
C GLY A 105 0.55 -6.38 -9.92
N VAL A 106 1.11 -6.00 -8.78
CA VAL A 106 1.87 -4.76 -8.61
C VAL A 106 3.12 -5.04 -7.82
N VAL A 107 4.23 -4.46 -8.26
CA VAL A 107 5.49 -4.44 -7.51
C VAL A 107 5.85 -2.99 -7.20
N LEU A 108 6.11 -2.73 -5.91
CA LEU A 108 6.64 -1.47 -5.41
C LEU A 108 8.04 -1.70 -4.85
N TYR A 109 8.93 -0.75 -5.05
CA TYR A 109 10.32 -0.83 -4.63
C TYR A 109 10.85 0.56 -4.28
N THR A 110 11.99 0.58 -3.58
CA THR A 110 12.80 1.79 -3.36
C THR A 110 14.02 1.79 -4.29
N ASP A 111 14.57 2.99 -4.54
CA ASP A 111 15.81 3.26 -5.27
C ASP A 111 17.01 2.41 -4.82
N GLY A 112 17.06 1.99 -3.55
CA GLY A 112 18.06 1.05 -3.05
C GLY A 112 18.21 -0.25 -3.86
N ILE A 113 17.22 -0.64 -4.68
CA ILE A 113 17.34 -1.74 -5.66
C ILE A 113 18.01 -1.30 -6.96
N PRO A 114 17.38 -0.45 -7.81
CA PRO A 114 17.96 -0.09 -9.11
C PRO A 114 19.30 0.65 -8.99
N GLU A 115 19.55 1.38 -7.90
CA GLU A 115 20.80 2.10 -7.66
C GLU A 115 21.89 1.25 -6.99
N ALA A 116 21.62 -0.03 -6.69
CA ALA A 116 22.63 -0.90 -6.12
C ALA A 116 23.81 -1.12 -7.09
N TYR A 117 25.03 -1.10 -6.58
CA TYR A 117 26.26 -1.22 -7.37
C TYR A 117 26.94 -2.57 -7.18
N ASN A 118 27.43 -3.14 -8.28
CA ASN A 118 28.33 -4.30 -8.27
C ASN A 118 29.81 -3.90 -8.13
N ILE A 119 30.72 -4.89 -8.12
CA ILE A 119 32.17 -4.68 -8.00
C ILE A 119 32.76 -3.83 -9.14
N ASP A 120 32.16 -3.89 -10.32
CA ASP A 120 32.56 -3.12 -11.50
C ASP A 120 31.95 -1.71 -11.53
N LYS A 121 31.29 -1.30 -10.44
CA LYS A 121 30.57 -0.02 -10.30
C LYS A 121 29.46 0.19 -11.32
N GLN A 122 28.83 -0.89 -11.77
CA GLN A 122 27.63 -0.85 -12.60
C GLN A 122 26.40 -0.88 -11.70
N GLN A 123 25.40 -0.06 -12.02
CA GLN A 123 24.10 -0.07 -11.35
C GLN A 123 23.30 -1.31 -11.76
N TYR A 124 22.49 -1.83 -10.83
CA TYR A 124 21.58 -2.95 -11.07
C TYR A 124 20.56 -2.62 -12.16
N GLY A 125 19.97 -1.43 -12.07
CA GLY A 125 19.04 -0.89 -13.05
C GLY A 125 17.63 -1.46 -12.98
N ILE A 126 16.67 -0.63 -13.39
CA ILE A 126 15.24 -0.98 -13.41
C ILE A 126 14.92 -2.02 -14.49
N GLU A 127 15.65 -2.03 -15.61
CA GLU A 127 15.46 -3.00 -16.69
C GLU A 127 15.74 -4.44 -16.22
N ARG A 128 16.76 -4.61 -15.38
CA ARG A 128 17.10 -5.91 -14.77
C ARG A 128 16.05 -6.34 -13.77
N LEU A 129 15.60 -5.42 -12.91
CA LEU A 129 14.50 -5.65 -11.96
C LEU A 129 13.25 -6.17 -12.68
N CYS A 130 12.81 -5.45 -13.71
CA CYS A 130 11.67 -5.83 -14.53
C CYS A 130 11.86 -7.21 -15.16
N LYS A 131 13.05 -7.52 -15.69
CA LYS A 131 13.33 -8.83 -16.27
C LYS A 131 13.15 -9.97 -15.26
N VAL A 132 13.70 -9.84 -14.06
CA VAL A 132 13.59 -10.87 -13.02
C VAL A 132 12.13 -11.05 -12.56
N ILE A 133 11.41 -9.93 -12.38
CA ILE A 133 9.98 -9.96 -12.03
C ILE A 133 9.17 -10.69 -13.10
N SER A 134 9.36 -10.32 -14.38
CA SER A 134 8.67 -10.92 -15.52
C SER A 134 8.92 -12.43 -15.60
N GLN A 135 10.18 -12.86 -15.47
CA GLN A 135 10.58 -14.27 -15.56
C GLN A 135 10.11 -15.14 -14.39
N SER A 136 9.87 -14.53 -13.23
CA SER A 136 9.40 -15.25 -12.03
C SER A 136 7.89 -15.13 -11.81
N TRP A 137 7.17 -14.42 -12.69
CA TRP A 137 5.77 -14.05 -12.42
C TRP A 137 4.79 -15.23 -12.39
N ASP A 138 5.13 -16.39 -12.92
CA ASP A 138 4.29 -17.58 -12.77
C ASP A 138 4.29 -18.12 -11.32
N GLY A 139 5.26 -17.72 -10.50
CA GLY A 139 5.33 -18.04 -9.08
C GLY A 139 4.38 -17.21 -8.21
N SER A 140 4.25 -17.63 -6.96
CA SER A 140 3.61 -16.87 -5.89
C SER A 140 4.31 -15.53 -5.62
N ALA A 141 3.63 -14.61 -4.93
CA ALA A 141 4.22 -13.32 -4.57
C ALA A 141 5.52 -13.48 -3.75
N GLU A 142 5.59 -14.51 -2.92
CA GLU A 142 6.78 -14.83 -2.13
C GLU A 142 7.93 -15.33 -3.00
N GLU A 143 7.65 -16.19 -3.98
CA GLU A 143 8.65 -16.70 -4.92
C GLU A 143 9.21 -15.58 -5.81
N VAL A 144 8.34 -14.68 -6.31
CA VAL A 144 8.78 -13.48 -7.05
C VAL A 144 9.67 -12.61 -6.18
N LYS A 145 9.26 -12.34 -4.94
CA LYS A 145 10.04 -11.54 -3.99
C LYS A 145 11.41 -12.17 -3.73
N GLN A 146 11.46 -13.48 -3.51
CA GLN A 146 12.70 -14.21 -3.25
C GLN A 146 13.62 -14.21 -4.48
N ALA A 147 13.08 -14.41 -5.68
CA ALA A 147 13.83 -14.33 -6.93
C ALA A 147 14.50 -12.96 -7.12
N VAL A 148 13.79 -11.87 -6.83
CA VAL A 148 14.36 -10.51 -6.88
C VAL A 148 15.45 -10.33 -5.82
N ILE A 149 15.21 -10.77 -4.58
CA ILE A 149 16.21 -10.66 -3.50
C ILE A 149 17.49 -11.42 -3.86
N ASP A 150 17.37 -12.63 -4.38
CA ASP A 150 18.53 -13.46 -4.72
C ASP A 150 19.30 -12.89 -5.92
N ASP A 151 18.60 -12.35 -6.92
CA ASP A 151 19.26 -11.71 -8.07
C ASP A 151 20.00 -10.43 -7.65
N VAL A 152 19.39 -9.58 -6.83
CA VAL A 152 20.01 -8.35 -6.31
C VAL A 152 21.24 -8.69 -5.46
N ARG A 153 21.14 -9.66 -4.54
CA ARG A 153 22.28 -10.10 -3.71
C ARG A 153 23.39 -10.70 -4.55
N GLY A 154 23.05 -11.54 -5.53
CA GLY A 154 24.00 -12.11 -6.47
C GLY A 154 24.72 -11.04 -7.30
N PHE A 155 24.02 -9.97 -7.69
CA PHE A 155 24.58 -8.86 -8.44
C PHE A 155 25.53 -7.99 -7.60
N ILE A 156 25.14 -7.63 -6.38
CA ILE A 156 25.95 -6.80 -5.47
C ILE A 156 27.19 -7.59 -5.00
N GLY A 157 27.05 -8.90 -4.76
CA GLY A 157 28.13 -9.74 -4.24
C GLY A 157 28.54 -9.31 -2.84
N GLU A 158 29.84 -9.07 -2.64
CA GLU A 158 30.39 -8.59 -1.35
C GLU A 158 30.34 -7.07 -1.19
N GLN A 159 29.75 -6.33 -2.14
CA GLN A 159 29.67 -4.88 -2.05
C GLN A 159 28.74 -4.42 -0.94
N LYS A 160 29.05 -3.24 -0.39
CA LYS A 160 28.21 -2.61 0.62
C LYS A 160 26.94 -2.08 -0.03
N VAL A 161 25.79 -2.43 0.54
CA VAL A 161 24.52 -1.77 0.20
C VAL A 161 24.56 -0.34 0.75
N PHE A 162 24.37 0.64 -0.12
CA PHE A 162 24.47 2.06 0.24
C PHE A 162 23.15 2.65 0.75
N ASP A 163 22.01 2.03 0.41
CA ASP A 163 20.67 2.49 0.79
C ASP A 163 19.76 1.33 1.22
N ASP A 164 18.64 1.64 1.87
CA ASP A 164 17.68 0.64 2.32
C ASP A 164 16.91 0.02 1.13
N ILE A 165 16.93 -1.32 1.06
CA ILE A 165 16.18 -2.08 0.05
C ILE A 165 14.79 -2.41 0.60
N THR A 166 13.75 -1.91 -0.07
CA THR A 166 12.36 -2.29 0.18
C THR A 166 11.73 -2.85 -1.09
N LEU A 167 11.00 -3.96 -0.96
CA LEU A 167 10.26 -4.60 -2.05
C LEU A 167 8.90 -5.07 -1.53
N VAL A 168 7.83 -4.73 -2.25
CA VAL A 168 6.47 -5.21 -1.98
C VAL A 168 5.93 -5.83 -3.26
N VAL A 169 5.46 -7.07 -3.17
CA VAL A 169 4.81 -7.78 -4.28
C VAL A 169 3.37 -8.05 -3.89
N LEU A 170 2.43 -7.55 -4.69
CA LEU A 170 1.00 -7.82 -4.57
C LEU A 170 0.55 -8.58 -5.81
N LYS A 171 -0.15 -9.70 -5.63
CA LYS A 171 -0.76 -10.45 -6.72
C LYS A 171 -2.25 -10.53 -6.50
N GLN A 172 -3.01 -10.25 -7.55
CA GLN A 172 -4.44 -10.44 -7.56
C GLN A 172 -4.73 -11.92 -7.78
N THR A 173 -5.26 -12.57 -6.75
CA THR A 173 -5.80 -13.91 -6.89
C THR A 173 -7.20 -13.82 -7.47
N SER A 174 -7.66 -14.88 -8.13
CA SER A 174 -9.09 -15.06 -8.38
C SER A 174 -9.84 -14.91 -7.05
N SER A 175 -10.96 -14.19 -7.04
CA SER A 175 -11.84 -14.15 -5.87
C SER A 175 -12.22 -15.59 -5.50
N PRO A 176 -12.24 -16.00 -4.21
CA PRO A 176 -12.54 -17.38 -3.79
C PRO A 176 -13.97 -17.89 -4.11
N ASN A 177 -14.75 -17.21 -4.94
CA ASN A 177 -16.17 -17.51 -5.17
C ASN A 177 -16.46 -17.84 -6.64
N GLU A 178 -15.80 -18.87 -7.17
CA GLU A 178 -16.29 -19.69 -8.29
C GLU A 178 -15.86 -21.16 -8.11
N GLU A 179 -15.90 -21.68 -6.87
CA GLU A 179 -16.13 -23.12 -6.72
C GLU A 179 -17.62 -23.37 -6.92
N SER A 180 -17.95 -23.92 -8.09
CA SER A 180 -19.20 -24.62 -8.34
C SER A 180 -19.39 -25.69 -7.27
N PHE A 181 -20.27 -25.44 -6.31
CA PHE A 181 -20.83 -26.47 -5.44
C PHE A 181 -21.81 -27.33 -6.25
N ASP A 182 -21.28 -28.10 -7.18
CA ASP A 182 -21.95 -29.31 -7.64
C ASP A 182 -21.46 -30.45 -6.75
N ASN A 183 -22.20 -30.71 -5.67
CA ASN A 183 -22.68 -32.05 -5.34
C ASN A 183 -23.53 -32.01 -4.06
N GLU A 184 -24.72 -32.56 -4.21
CA GLU A 184 -25.67 -32.93 -3.17
C GLU A 184 -24.99 -33.72 -2.06
N GLU A 185 -25.13 -33.27 -0.81
CA GLU A 185 -25.45 -34.19 0.28
C GLU A 185 -26.52 -33.53 1.16
N SER A 186 -27.71 -34.12 1.08
CA SER A 186 -28.83 -33.90 1.97
C SER A 186 -28.42 -34.15 3.42
N PHE A 187 -28.59 -33.15 4.26
CA PHE A 187 -28.80 -33.35 5.70
C PHE A 187 -29.98 -32.50 6.14
N ASP A 188 -31.12 -33.16 6.25
CA ASP A 188 -32.20 -32.75 7.13
C ASP A 188 -31.62 -32.56 8.54
N ASN A 189 -31.80 -31.38 9.12
CA ASN A 189 -32.15 -31.22 10.53
C ASN A 189 -32.65 -29.80 10.78
N GLU A 190 -33.95 -29.73 11.06
CA GLU A 190 -34.59 -28.63 11.76
C GLU A 190 -33.93 -28.44 13.13
N GLU A 191 -33.44 -27.23 13.41
CA GLU A 191 -33.53 -26.67 14.76
C GLU A 191 -33.73 -25.16 14.67
N SER A 192 -34.96 -24.76 14.93
CA SER A 192 -35.43 -23.40 15.12
C SER A 192 -34.83 -22.79 16.38
N PHE A 193 -34.18 -21.63 16.25
CA PHE A 193 -33.99 -20.70 17.36
C PHE A 193 -34.34 -19.29 16.90
N ASP A 194 -35.60 -18.91 17.18
CA ASP A 194 -36.03 -17.52 17.21
C ASP A 194 -35.26 -16.77 18.30
N ASN A 195 -34.57 -15.69 17.92
CA ASN A 195 -34.27 -14.55 18.79
C ASN A 195 -33.75 -13.39 17.92
N GLU A 196 -34.67 -12.57 17.40
CA GLU A 196 -34.37 -11.25 16.86
C GLU A 196 -34.21 -10.26 18.03
N GLU A 197 -32.97 -10.01 18.47
CA GLU A 197 -32.66 -8.80 19.22
C GLU A 197 -32.49 -7.64 18.23
N SER A 198 -33.34 -6.62 18.31
CA SER A 198 -33.27 -5.47 17.41
C SER A 198 -32.01 -4.65 17.66
N PHE A 199 -31.39 -4.16 16.57
CA PHE A 199 -30.16 -3.36 16.60
C PHE A 199 -30.27 -2.11 17.51
N GLU A 200 -31.47 -1.56 17.72
CA GLU A 200 -31.70 -0.43 18.64
C GLU A 200 -31.50 -0.80 20.12
N GLU A 201 -31.80 -2.03 20.50
CA GLU A 201 -31.72 -2.50 21.89
C GLU A 201 -30.26 -2.73 22.31
N VAL A 202 -29.44 -3.24 21.39
CA VAL A 202 -27.98 -3.34 21.53
C VAL A 202 -27.36 -1.93 21.68
N TYR A 203 -27.85 -0.95 20.91
CA TYR A 203 -27.29 0.40 20.89
C TYR A 203 -27.56 1.17 22.20
N GLU A 204 -28.76 1.08 22.76
CA GLU A 204 -29.10 1.74 24.03
C GLU A 204 -28.43 1.06 25.25
N ASN A 205 -28.18 -0.26 25.19
CA ASN A 205 -27.42 -0.98 26.22
C ASN A 205 -25.95 -0.55 26.28
N VAL A 206 -25.32 -0.26 25.12
CA VAL A 206 -23.97 0.30 25.05
C VAL A 206 -23.94 1.75 25.56
N ARG A 207 -25.00 2.53 25.31
CA ARG A 207 -25.12 3.93 25.76
C ARG A 207 -25.31 4.07 27.26
N LYS A 208 -26.10 3.20 27.90
CA LYS A 208 -26.28 3.16 29.37
C LYS A 208 -24.99 2.81 30.11
N ARG A 209 -24.17 1.89 29.58
CA ARG A 209 -22.88 1.51 30.21
C ARG A 209 -21.86 2.65 30.23
N ARG A 210 -21.91 3.58 29.28
CA ARG A 210 -21.00 4.76 29.25
C ARG A 210 -21.40 5.90 30.21
N ARG A 211 -22.64 5.96 30.69
CA ARG A 211 -23.06 6.97 31.69
C ARG A 211 -22.75 6.60 33.14
N LEU A 212 -22.43 5.33 33.42
CA LEU A 212 -22.09 4.86 34.77
C LEU A 212 -20.58 4.88 35.07
N GLY A 213 -19.73 5.27 34.10
CA GLY A 213 -18.27 5.33 34.25
C GLY A 213 -17.67 6.68 34.66
N PHE A 214 -18.48 7.75 34.77
CA PHE A 214 -18.03 9.08 35.18
C PHE A 214 -18.71 9.53 36.47
N SER A 215 -18.42 8.83 37.58
CA SER A 215 -18.59 9.40 38.92
C SER A 215 -17.67 8.66 39.90
N ARG A 216 -16.45 9.19 40.07
CA ARG A 216 -15.65 9.22 41.32
C ARG A 216 -14.20 9.62 41.06
N ARG A 217 -13.90 10.89 41.35
CA ARG A 217 -12.65 11.47 41.91
C ARG A 217 -12.95 12.98 41.97
N GLY A 218 -13.29 13.61 43.09
CA GLY A 218 -12.84 13.38 44.47
C GLY A 218 -11.93 14.56 44.84
N LYS A 219 -12.54 15.60 45.43
CA LYS A 219 -11.91 16.75 46.13
C LYS A 219 -10.60 16.37 46.81
N ILE A 220 -9.53 17.15 46.60
CA ILE A 220 -8.86 18.03 47.59
C ILE A 220 -8.31 19.22 46.80
#